data_AF-A0A6P0TQX9-F1
#
_entry.id   AF-A0A6P0TQX9-F1
#
_cell.length_a   1.000
_cell.length_b   1.000
_cell.length_c   1.000
_cell.angle_alpha   90.00
_cell.angle_beta   90.00
_cell.angle_gamma   90.00
#
_symmetry.space_group_name_H-M   'P 1'
#
loop_
_entity.id
_entity.type
_entity.pdbx_description
1 polymer ?
#
loop_
_entity_poly.entity_id
_entity_poly.type
_entity_poly.pdbx_seq_one_letter_code
_entity_poly.pdbx_strand_id
1 'polypeptide(L)'
;MTLLNIAEICSATRTLGPGQRFAIWVQGCCFNCNGCVSPKWIPQKQATLIDPQKLAETILSLPDIEGVTVSGGEPMLQAIALRELFIYLRQHRNISIICFTGFTLQQLQAKSDPAINHLLTLIDVLIDGQYIQKLNDNKGWRGSSNQVVHFLSPRHLSEANLFVERKRDVEIHLRNDSALMVGVPAHDFPKYFHQAVDFSTKP
;
A
#
# COMPACT_ATOMS: atom_id res chain seq x y z
N MET A 1 18.95 -15.70 2.42
CA MET A 1 17.94 -15.11 1.53
C MET A 1 16.83 -14.58 2.40
N THR A 2 16.46 -13.30 2.28
CA THR A 2 15.49 -12.67 3.19
C THR A 2 14.09 -12.84 2.60
N LEU A 3 13.15 -13.41 3.34
CA LEU A 3 11.77 -13.62 2.85
C LEU A 3 10.89 -12.41 3.19
N LEU A 4 9.98 -12.06 2.28
CA LEU A 4 8.88 -11.15 2.56
C LEU A 4 7.77 -11.90 3.29
N ASN A 5 7.28 -11.36 4.40
CA ASN A 5 6.09 -11.85 5.08
C ASN A 5 4.88 -11.03 4.63
N ILE A 6 4.14 -11.56 3.66
CA ILE A 6 3.05 -10.89 2.95
C ILE A 6 1.69 -11.31 3.52
N ALA A 7 0.87 -10.33 3.83
CA ALA A 7 -0.47 -10.53 4.36
C ALA A 7 -1.51 -10.67 3.24
N GLU A 8 -1.35 -9.94 2.14
CA GLU A 8 -2.23 -9.95 0.97
C GLU A 8 -1.54 -9.33 -0.25
N ILE A 9 -1.99 -9.71 -1.45
CA ILE A 9 -1.64 -9.07 -2.71
C ILE A 9 -2.89 -8.78 -3.55
N CYS A 10 -2.82 -7.73 -4.36
CA CYS A 10 -3.79 -7.48 -5.42
C CYS A 10 -3.01 -7.26 -6.71
N SER A 11 -3.24 -8.13 -7.70
CA SER A 11 -2.46 -8.16 -8.93
C SER A 11 -2.66 -6.93 -9.81
N ALA A 12 -3.81 -6.24 -9.69
CA ALA A 12 -4.12 -5.04 -10.44
C ALA A 12 -5.15 -4.17 -9.70
N THR A 13 -4.78 -2.93 -9.37
CA THR A 13 -5.69 -1.93 -8.81
C THR A 13 -5.34 -0.52 -9.27
N ARG A 14 -6.31 0.40 -9.29
CA ARG A 14 -6.12 1.83 -9.57
C ARG A 14 -6.39 2.72 -8.35
N THR A 15 -6.76 2.12 -7.22
CA THR A 15 -7.15 2.84 -6.00
C THR A 15 -5.97 3.20 -5.08
N LEU A 16 -4.74 2.83 -5.46
CA LEU A 16 -3.55 2.97 -4.60
C LEU A 16 -2.37 3.72 -5.27
N GLY A 17 -2.68 4.61 -6.22
CA GLY A 17 -1.73 5.46 -6.92
C GLY A 17 -2.05 5.61 -8.40
N PRO A 18 -1.26 6.39 -9.16
CA PRO A 18 -1.42 6.52 -10.60
C PRO A 18 -1.19 5.20 -11.35
N GLY A 19 -1.92 5.03 -12.45
CA GLY A 19 -1.83 3.87 -13.33
C GLY A 19 -2.44 2.60 -12.74
N GLN A 20 -2.30 1.47 -13.45
CA GLN A 20 -2.60 0.16 -12.90
C GLN A 20 -1.43 -0.35 -12.06
N ARG A 21 -1.71 -0.75 -10.82
CA ARG A 21 -0.70 -1.06 -9.81
C ARG A 21 -0.85 -2.46 -9.26
N PHE A 22 0.29 -3.11 -8.99
CA PHE A 22 0.34 -4.29 -8.15
C PHE A 22 0.45 -3.85 -6.69
N ALA A 23 -0.52 -4.21 -5.86
CA ALA A 23 -0.53 -3.84 -4.46
C ALA A 23 -0.01 -4.97 -3.57
N ILE A 24 0.86 -4.62 -2.63
CA ILE A 24 1.47 -5.52 -1.66
C ILE A 24 1.14 -5.00 -0.26
N TRP A 25 0.53 -5.84 0.56
CA TRP A 25 0.37 -5.57 1.99
C TRP A 25 1.24 -6.52 2.79
N VAL A 26 2.21 -5.98 3.53
CA VAL A 26 3.07 -6.80 4.39
C VAL A 26 2.37 -7.14 5.71
N GLN A 27 2.78 -8.23 6.35
CA GLN A 27 2.26 -8.67 7.64
C GLN A 27 3.13 -8.15 8.79
N GLY A 28 2.48 -7.70 9.86
CA GLY A 28 3.12 -7.19 11.09
C GLY A 28 3.24 -5.67 11.06
N CYS A 29 2.68 -5.01 12.06
CA CYS A 29 2.77 -3.56 12.27
C CYS A 29 3.26 -3.27 13.70
N CYS A 30 4.10 -2.25 13.87
CA CYS A 30 4.47 -1.74 15.20
C CYS A 30 3.49 -0.68 15.72
N PHE A 31 2.49 -0.31 14.92
CA PHE A 31 1.44 0.63 15.28
C PHE A 31 0.11 -0.09 15.49
N ASN A 32 -0.81 0.58 16.19
CA ASN A 32 -2.17 0.10 16.41
C ASN A 32 -3.16 1.26 16.23
N CYS A 33 -3.19 1.83 15.02
CA CYS A 33 -3.97 3.02 14.71
C CYS A 33 -5.47 2.77 14.97
N ASN A 34 -6.13 3.68 15.67
CA ASN A 34 -7.58 3.59 15.84
C ASN A 34 -8.28 3.74 14.47
N GLY A 35 -9.25 2.87 14.21
CA GLY A 35 -9.94 2.81 12.92
C GLY A 35 -9.09 2.26 11.77
N CYS A 36 -8.00 1.52 12.06
CA CYS A 36 -7.23 0.83 11.02
C CYS A 36 -8.16 -0.03 10.13
N VAL A 37 -8.03 0.10 8.81
CA VAL A 37 -8.84 -0.66 7.84
C VAL A 37 -8.43 -2.13 7.73
N SER A 38 -7.23 -2.47 8.21
CA SER A 38 -6.66 -3.82 8.13
C SER A 38 -6.09 -4.30 9.47
N PRO A 39 -6.89 -4.35 10.55
CA PRO A 39 -6.39 -4.74 11.87
C PRO A 39 -5.84 -6.17 11.90
N LYS A 40 -6.32 -7.04 11.01
CA LYS A 40 -5.82 -8.42 10.83
C LYS A 40 -4.33 -8.50 10.44
N TRP A 41 -3.76 -7.43 9.87
CA TRP A 41 -2.36 -7.37 9.44
C TRP A 41 -1.43 -6.75 10.49
N ILE A 42 -1.95 -6.28 11.63
CA ILE A 42 -1.17 -5.72 12.73
C ILE A 42 -0.33 -6.77 13.48
N PRO A 43 -0.85 -7.97 13.85
CA PRO A 43 -0.10 -8.90 14.67
C PRO A 43 1.24 -9.32 14.05
N GLN A 44 2.27 -9.42 14.89
CA GLN A 44 3.59 -9.95 14.52
C GLN A 44 3.52 -11.47 14.42
N LYS A 45 3.04 -11.98 13.29
CA LYS A 45 2.91 -13.40 12.99
C LYS A 45 3.32 -13.70 11.56
N GLN A 46 3.67 -14.95 11.28
CA GLN A 46 3.87 -15.41 9.92
C GLN A 46 2.52 -15.45 9.17
N ALA A 47 2.52 -14.92 7.95
CA ALA A 47 1.48 -15.07 6.95
C ALA A 47 2.08 -15.82 5.74
N THR A 48 2.09 -15.23 4.55
CA THR A 48 2.67 -15.86 3.36
C THR A 48 4.12 -15.44 3.21
N LEU A 49 5.05 -16.38 3.36
CA LEU A 49 6.46 -16.11 3.11
C LEU A 49 6.76 -16.23 1.62
N ILE A 50 7.24 -15.15 1.01
CA ILE A 50 7.52 -15.06 -0.42
C ILE A 50 8.94 -14.59 -0.63
N ASP A 51 9.62 -15.22 -1.59
CA ASP A 51 10.92 -14.79 -2.05
C ASP A 51 10.83 -13.48 -2.86
N PRO A 52 11.64 -12.45 -2.58
CA PRO A 52 11.61 -11.18 -3.31
C PRO A 52 11.77 -11.32 -4.82
N GLN A 53 12.65 -12.23 -5.28
CA GLN A 53 12.89 -12.43 -6.70
C GLN A 53 11.68 -13.11 -7.37
N LYS A 54 11.12 -14.16 -6.75
CA LYS A 54 9.90 -14.81 -7.28
C LYS A 54 8.70 -13.86 -7.36
N LEU A 55 8.56 -12.97 -6.38
CA LEU A 55 7.53 -11.94 -6.42
C LEU A 55 7.79 -10.93 -7.54
N ALA A 56 9.05 -10.52 -7.75
CA ALA A 56 9.42 -9.66 -8.87
C ALA A 56 9.07 -10.31 -10.21
N GLU A 57 9.43 -11.58 -10.41
CA GLU A 57 9.11 -12.36 -11.63
C GLU A 57 7.59 -12.39 -11.88
N THR A 58 6.80 -12.61 -10.83
CA THR A 58 5.33 -12.58 -10.91
C THR A 58 4.83 -11.21 -11.37
N ILE A 59 5.31 -10.12 -10.75
CA ILE A 59 4.90 -8.75 -11.10
C ILE A 59 5.32 -8.38 -12.54
N LEU A 60 6.50 -8.80 -12.96
CA LEU A 60 7.05 -8.53 -14.29
C LEU A 60 6.31 -9.32 -15.39
N SER A 61 5.74 -10.47 -15.06
CA SER A 61 4.90 -11.24 -15.99
C SER A 61 3.58 -10.56 -16.37
N LEU A 62 3.17 -9.52 -15.62
CA LEU A 62 1.95 -8.76 -15.85
C LEU A 62 2.28 -7.49 -16.66
N PRO A 63 1.98 -7.44 -17.97
CA PRO A 63 2.43 -6.37 -18.86
C PRO A 63 1.78 -5.02 -18.56
N ASP A 64 0.53 -5.02 -18.09
CA ASP A 64 -0.26 -3.80 -17.85
C ASP A 64 0.06 -3.09 -16.53
N ILE A 65 0.96 -3.66 -15.71
CA ILE A 65 1.35 -3.08 -14.42
C ILE A 65 2.40 -1.97 -14.60
N GLU A 66 1.98 -0.74 -14.29
CA GLU A 66 2.79 0.48 -14.39
C GLU A 66 3.54 0.79 -13.07
N GLY A 67 3.11 0.17 -11.97
CA GLY A 67 3.67 0.45 -10.66
C GLY A 67 3.40 -0.61 -9.60
N VAL A 68 4.18 -0.56 -8.52
CA VAL A 68 3.96 -1.30 -7.29
C VAL A 68 3.58 -0.33 -6.19
N THR A 69 2.54 -0.64 -5.42
CA THR A 69 2.26 0.03 -4.15
C THR A 69 2.48 -0.93 -3.01
N VAL A 70 3.33 -0.56 -2.06
CA VAL A 70 3.55 -1.30 -0.82
C VAL A 70 2.91 -0.56 0.35
N SER A 71 2.15 -1.30 1.15
CA SER A 71 1.45 -0.81 2.34
C SER A 71 1.33 -1.96 3.34
N GLY A 72 0.40 -1.85 4.31
CA GLY A 72 -0.03 -2.92 5.20
C GLY A 72 1.02 -3.37 6.20
N GLY A 73 0.58 -3.84 7.37
CA GLY A 73 1.48 -4.00 8.50
C GLY A 73 2.24 -2.69 8.74
N GLU A 74 3.57 -2.76 8.67
CA GLU A 74 4.45 -1.61 8.49
C GLU A 74 5.60 -2.02 7.55
N PRO A 75 5.64 -1.50 6.30
CA PRO A 75 6.66 -1.89 5.32
C PRO A 75 8.10 -1.70 5.79
N MET A 76 8.36 -0.68 6.62
CA MET A 76 9.72 -0.40 7.11
C MET A 76 10.26 -1.51 8.02
N LEU A 77 9.42 -2.39 8.58
CA LEU A 77 9.86 -3.57 9.33
C LEU A 77 10.45 -4.67 8.42
N GLN A 78 10.24 -4.59 7.11
CA GLN A 78 10.72 -5.57 6.12
C GLN A 78 11.63 -4.93 5.07
N ALA A 79 12.31 -3.82 5.42
CA ALA A 79 13.08 -2.99 4.49
C ALA A 79 14.14 -3.76 3.69
N ILE A 80 14.81 -4.75 4.30
CA ILE A 80 15.85 -5.55 3.62
C ILE A 80 15.24 -6.34 2.44
N ALA A 81 14.15 -7.06 2.67
CA ALA A 81 13.50 -7.89 1.65
C ALA A 81 12.77 -7.04 0.59
N LEU A 82 12.15 -5.92 1.00
CA LEU A 82 11.53 -4.99 0.06
C LEU A 82 12.57 -4.31 -0.85
N ARG A 83 13.75 -4.00 -0.31
CA ARG A 83 14.86 -3.45 -1.10
C ARG A 83 15.30 -4.44 -2.17
N GLU A 84 15.45 -5.72 -1.82
CA GLU A 84 15.77 -6.78 -2.78
C GLU A 84 14.71 -6.80 -3.91
N LEU A 85 13.42 -6.86 -3.56
CA LEU A 85 12.31 -6.81 -4.53
C LEU A 85 12.41 -5.60 -5.46
N PHE A 86 12.60 -4.40 -4.92
CA PHE A 86 12.62 -3.15 -5.70
C PHE A 86 13.82 -3.06 -6.64
N ILE A 87 14.99 -3.56 -6.21
CA ILE A 87 16.17 -3.66 -7.07
C ILE A 87 15.88 -4.59 -8.24
N TYR A 88 15.38 -5.80 -7.98
CA TYR A 88 15.05 -6.77 -9.04
C TYR A 88 14.04 -6.20 -10.05
N LEU A 89 12.99 -5.56 -9.55
CA LEU A 89 11.99 -4.91 -10.40
C LEU A 89 12.61 -3.85 -11.32
N ARG A 90 13.42 -2.93 -10.77
CA ARG A 90 14.03 -1.83 -11.52
C ARG A 90 15.12 -2.28 -12.49
N GLN A 91 15.76 -3.42 -12.26
CA GLN A 91 16.71 -4.02 -13.21
C GLN A 91 16.03 -4.49 -14.50
N HIS A 92 14.74 -4.81 -14.47
CA HIS A 92 14.03 -5.45 -15.60
C HIS A 92 12.98 -4.54 -16.24
N ARG A 93 12.35 -3.65 -15.48
CA ARG A 93 11.31 -2.74 -15.99
C ARG A 93 11.36 -1.39 -15.28
N ASN A 94 11.07 -0.33 -16.02
CA ASN A 94 10.92 1.01 -15.47
C ASN A 94 9.61 1.17 -14.66
N ILE A 95 9.44 0.41 -13.58
CA ILE A 95 8.24 0.38 -12.76
C ILE A 95 8.27 1.45 -11.66
N SER A 96 7.13 2.11 -11.42
CA SER A 96 7.02 3.11 -10.36
C SER A 96 6.75 2.48 -8.99
N ILE A 97 7.31 3.03 -7.92
CA ILE A 97 7.17 2.48 -6.57
C ILE A 97 6.56 3.53 -5.64
N ILE A 98 5.44 3.17 -5.00
CA ILE A 98 4.80 3.97 -3.96
C ILE A 98 4.84 3.16 -2.66
N CYS A 99 5.21 3.80 -1.56
CA CYS A 99 5.24 3.15 -0.25
C CYS A 99 4.44 3.96 0.78
N PHE A 100 3.55 3.29 1.49
CA PHE A 100 2.88 3.84 2.67
C PHE A 100 3.62 3.38 3.92
N THR A 101 3.74 4.24 4.93
CA THR A 101 4.35 3.91 6.22
C THR A 101 3.71 4.73 7.35
N GLY A 102 3.65 4.16 8.54
CA GLY A 102 3.22 4.85 9.76
C GLY A 102 4.31 5.74 10.36
N PHE A 103 5.58 5.55 9.99
CA PHE A 103 6.67 6.45 10.36
C PHE A 103 6.61 7.73 9.51
N THR A 104 7.15 8.83 10.01
CA THR A 104 7.43 10.01 9.18
C THR A 104 8.77 9.85 8.46
N LEU A 105 8.97 10.52 7.33
CA LEU A 105 10.25 10.54 6.63
C LEU A 105 11.39 10.99 7.56
N GLN A 106 11.12 12.00 8.39
CA GLN A 106 12.07 12.48 9.40
C GLN A 106 12.45 11.38 10.41
N GLN A 107 11.48 10.59 10.90
CA GLN A 107 11.74 9.47 11.81
C GLN A 107 12.57 8.39 11.13
N LEU A 108 12.31 8.10 9.85
CA LEU A 108 13.07 7.11 9.09
C LEU A 108 14.52 7.55 8.88
N GLN A 109 14.75 8.80 8.49
CA GLN A 109 16.09 9.36 8.33
C GLN A 109 16.86 9.39 9.65
N ALA A 110 16.19 9.72 10.76
CA ALA A 110 16.80 9.76 12.09
C ALA A 110 17.25 8.38 12.60
N LYS A 111 16.71 7.28 12.07
CA LYS A 111 17.16 5.92 12.44
C LYS A 111 18.58 5.62 11.95
N SER A 112 19.06 6.30 10.92
CA SER A 112 20.35 6.02 10.27
C SER A 112 20.52 4.54 9.88
N ASP A 113 19.42 3.84 9.59
CA ASP A 113 19.42 2.44 9.21
C ASP A 113 19.80 2.31 7.72
N PRO A 114 20.89 1.60 7.37
CA PRO A 114 21.34 1.47 5.99
C PRO A 114 20.33 0.81 5.06
N ALA A 115 19.52 -0.14 5.56
CA ALA A 115 18.52 -0.82 4.76
C ALA A 115 17.36 0.12 4.43
N ILE A 116 16.86 0.88 5.41
CA ILE A 116 15.81 1.89 5.21
C ILE A 116 16.30 3.00 4.29
N ASN A 117 17.50 3.53 4.54
CA ASN A 117 18.06 4.62 3.74
C ASN A 117 18.20 4.22 2.26
N HIS A 118 18.67 3.00 1.98
CA HIS A 118 18.73 2.50 0.62
C HIS A 118 17.32 2.22 0.05
N LEU A 119 16.39 1.67 0.83
CA LEU A 119 15.01 1.48 0.38
C LEU A 119 14.37 2.80 -0.08
N LEU A 120 14.58 3.89 0.66
CA LEU A 120 14.06 5.22 0.35
C LEU A 120 14.53 5.74 -1.01
N THR A 121 15.75 5.41 -1.47
CA THR A 121 16.24 5.84 -2.80
C THR A 121 15.56 5.11 -3.96
N LEU A 122 14.86 4.01 -3.68
CA LEU A 122 14.15 3.18 -4.65
C LEU A 122 12.65 3.52 -4.73
N ILE A 123 12.14 4.33 -3.80
CA ILE A 123 10.74 4.75 -3.73
C ILE A 123 10.57 6.03 -4.55
N ASP A 124 9.52 6.12 -5.38
CA ASP A 124 9.19 7.34 -6.12
C ASP A 124 8.29 8.27 -5.28
N VAL A 125 7.32 7.71 -4.56
CA VAL A 125 6.46 8.46 -3.63
C VAL A 125 6.34 7.74 -2.29
N LEU A 126 6.65 8.44 -1.21
CA LEU A 126 6.42 7.97 0.16
C LEU A 126 5.21 8.71 0.73
N ILE A 127 4.23 7.97 1.24
CA ILE A 127 3.09 8.53 1.99
C ILE A 127 3.29 8.14 3.44
N ASP A 128 3.60 9.13 4.28
CA ASP A 128 4.12 8.91 5.62
C ASP A 128 3.10 9.24 6.73
N GLY A 129 3.38 8.76 7.94
CA GLY A 129 2.59 9.02 9.14
C GLY A 129 1.44 8.03 9.40
N GLN A 130 1.11 7.85 10.68
CA GLN A 130 0.03 6.98 11.14
C GLN A 130 -1.35 7.44 10.65
N TYR A 131 -2.25 6.49 10.45
CA TYR A 131 -3.65 6.76 10.15
C TYR A 131 -4.37 7.36 11.36
N ILE A 132 -5.11 8.45 11.15
CA ILE A 132 -5.94 9.10 12.17
C ILE A 132 -7.38 9.18 11.64
N GLN A 133 -8.27 8.34 12.18
CA GLN A 133 -9.66 8.25 11.74
C GLN A 133 -10.40 9.60 11.72
N LYS A 134 -10.19 10.45 12.73
CA LYS A 134 -10.81 11.78 12.82
C LYS A 134 -10.35 12.74 11.71
N LEU A 135 -9.23 12.46 11.07
CA LEU A 135 -8.65 13.24 9.98
C LEU A 135 -8.85 12.56 8.62
N ASN A 136 -9.68 11.51 8.55
CA ASN A 136 -10.07 10.89 7.29
C ASN A 136 -11.07 11.80 6.55
N ASP A 137 -10.56 12.59 5.61
CA ASP A 137 -11.31 13.55 4.79
C ASP A 137 -11.77 12.98 3.43
N ASN A 138 -11.61 11.67 3.22
CA ASN A 138 -11.94 10.97 1.98
C ASN A 138 -11.29 11.54 0.70
N LYS A 139 -10.11 12.15 0.82
CA LYS A 139 -9.34 12.68 -0.32
C LYS A 139 -8.02 11.95 -0.58
N GLY A 140 -7.51 12.09 -1.80
CA GLY A 140 -6.19 11.64 -2.20
C GLY A 140 -6.04 10.14 -2.39
N TRP A 141 -4.82 9.65 -2.23
CA TRP A 141 -4.55 8.23 -1.93
C TRP A 141 -4.12 8.00 -0.48
N ARG A 142 -3.91 9.08 0.28
CA ARG A 142 -3.65 9.03 1.73
C ARG A 142 -4.91 8.64 2.51
N GLY A 143 -4.74 7.97 3.65
CA GLY A 143 -5.84 7.59 4.54
C GLY A 143 -6.38 8.75 5.37
N SER A 144 -5.52 9.67 5.83
CA SER A 144 -5.90 10.81 6.67
C SER A 144 -5.06 12.06 6.39
N SER A 145 -5.57 13.26 6.72
CA SER A 145 -4.98 14.55 6.33
C SER A 145 -3.68 14.92 7.03
N ASN A 146 -3.30 14.21 8.09
CA ASN A 146 -1.99 14.33 8.72
C ASN A 146 -0.87 13.62 7.93
N GLN A 147 -1.20 12.73 6.99
CA GLN A 147 -0.21 11.98 6.25
C GLN A 147 0.40 12.86 5.14
N VAL A 148 1.72 12.86 5.03
CA VAL A 148 2.43 13.71 4.07
C VAL A 148 2.86 12.89 2.86
N VAL A 149 2.69 13.47 1.68
CA VAL A 149 3.11 12.88 0.40
C VAL A 149 4.47 13.47 0.04
N HIS A 150 5.50 12.63 0.02
CA HIS A 150 6.85 12.99 -0.38
C HIS A 150 7.16 12.43 -1.76
N PHE A 151 7.41 13.31 -2.72
CA PHE A 151 7.89 12.92 -4.05
C PHE A 151 9.42 12.79 -3.99
N LEU A 152 9.89 11.56 -3.83
CA LEU A 152 11.33 11.24 -3.73
C LEU A 152 12.00 11.13 -5.11
N SER A 153 11.19 11.08 -6.18
CA SER A 153 11.62 11.18 -7.57
C SER A 153 10.67 12.10 -8.37
N PRO A 154 11.08 12.59 -9.55
CA PRO A 154 10.22 13.47 -10.36
C PRO A 154 9.05 12.74 -11.05
N ARG A 155 9.00 11.40 -10.98
CA ARG A 155 8.12 10.55 -11.82
C ARG A 155 6.63 10.90 -11.74
N HIS A 156 6.15 11.27 -10.55
CA HIS A 156 4.72 11.49 -10.27
C HIS A 156 4.37 12.95 -9.96
N LEU A 157 5.26 13.89 -10.32
CA LEU A 157 5.04 15.32 -10.05
C LEU A 157 3.87 15.89 -10.86
N SER A 158 3.64 15.40 -12.08
CA SER A 158 2.48 15.78 -12.91
C SER A 158 1.15 15.39 -12.25
N GLU A 159 1.13 14.28 -11.52
CA GLU A 159 -0.02 13.73 -10.82
C GLU A 159 -0.13 14.22 -9.38
N ALA A 160 0.73 15.13 -8.93
CA ALA A 160 0.86 15.49 -7.51
C ALA A 160 -0.47 15.92 -6.87
N ASN A 161 -1.30 16.65 -7.62
CA ASN A 161 -2.62 17.06 -7.16
C ASN A 161 -3.56 15.87 -6.89
N LEU A 162 -3.44 14.77 -7.63
CA LEU A 162 -4.26 13.56 -7.44
C LEU A 162 -3.94 12.86 -6.11
N PHE A 163 -2.71 12.97 -5.61
CA PHE A 163 -2.35 12.39 -4.31
C PHE A 163 -3.08 13.05 -3.13
N VAL A 164 -3.59 14.27 -3.31
CA VAL A 164 -4.15 15.09 -2.22
C VAL A 164 -5.63 15.43 -2.43
N GLU A 165 -6.06 15.74 -3.66
CA GLU A 165 -7.38 16.34 -3.90
C GLU A 165 -8.40 15.42 -4.55
N ARG A 166 -7.98 14.30 -5.17
CA ARG A 166 -8.93 13.36 -5.78
C ARG A 166 -9.92 12.84 -4.72
N LYS A 167 -11.16 12.56 -5.11
CA LYS A 167 -12.05 11.77 -4.23
C LYS A 167 -11.51 10.35 -4.15
N ARG A 168 -11.41 9.80 -2.93
CA ARG A 168 -11.04 8.40 -2.76
C ARG A 168 -12.13 7.48 -3.29
N ASP A 169 -11.68 6.43 -3.94
CA ASP A 169 -12.44 5.29 -4.41
C ASP A 169 -11.92 4.01 -3.73
N VAL A 170 -12.73 2.96 -3.82
CA VAL A 170 -12.37 1.61 -3.39
C VAL A 170 -12.73 0.64 -4.51
N GLU A 171 -11.97 -0.45 -4.59
CA GLU A 171 -12.27 -1.58 -5.47
C GLU A 171 -12.64 -2.79 -4.63
N ILE A 172 -13.60 -3.58 -5.11
CA ILE A 172 -13.95 -4.88 -4.53
C ILE A 172 -13.54 -5.96 -5.52
N HIS A 173 -12.58 -6.78 -5.09
CA HIS A 173 -12.06 -7.92 -5.84
C HIS A 173 -12.72 -9.19 -5.31
N LEU A 174 -13.67 -9.74 -6.07
CA LEU A 174 -14.34 -10.99 -5.72
C LEU A 174 -13.45 -12.19 -6.09
N ARG A 175 -13.31 -13.12 -5.16
CA ARG A 175 -12.65 -14.42 -5.30
C ARG A 175 -13.69 -15.52 -5.03
N ASN A 176 -13.33 -16.77 -5.28
CA ASN A 176 -14.27 -17.91 -5.18
C ASN A 176 -15.05 -17.97 -3.84
N ASP A 177 -14.37 -17.69 -2.73
CA ASP A 177 -14.89 -17.81 -1.37
C ASP A 177 -14.66 -16.56 -0.52
N SER A 178 -14.17 -15.48 -1.13
CA SER A 178 -13.71 -14.30 -0.41
C SER A 178 -13.84 -13.03 -1.25
N ALA A 179 -13.84 -11.88 -0.59
CA ALA A 179 -13.78 -10.59 -1.25
C ALA A 179 -12.63 -9.77 -0.62
N LEU A 180 -11.88 -9.08 -1.45
CA LEU A 180 -10.84 -8.15 -1.03
C LEU A 180 -11.28 -6.72 -1.37
N MET A 181 -11.39 -5.87 -0.36
CA MET A 181 -11.54 -4.43 -0.55
C MET A 181 -10.16 -3.78 -0.62
N VAL A 182 -9.93 -3.02 -1.69
CA VAL A 182 -8.68 -2.28 -1.92
C VAL A 182 -8.97 -0.78 -1.83
N GLY A 183 -8.14 -0.07 -1.07
CA GLY A 183 -8.30 1.35 -0.76
C GLY A 183 -8.78 1.61 0.68
N VAL A 184 -8.93 2.89 1.03
CA VAL A 184 -9.45 3.33 2.34
C VAL A 184 -10.87 3.86 2.13
N PRO A 185 -11.91 3.15 2.61
CA PRO A 185 -13.29 3.56 2.39
C PRO A 185 -13.63 4.87 3.08
N ALA A 186 -14.64 5.56 2.55
CA ALA A 186 -15.33 6.64 3.25
C ALA A 186 -16.00 6.10 4.53
N HIS A 187 -16.20 6.96 5.53
CA HIS A 187 -16.76 6.57 6.83
C HIS A 187 -18.07 5.77 6.70
N ASP A 188 -18.96 6.21 5.82
CA ASP A 188 -20.30 5.61 5.67
C ASP A 188 -20.35 4.51 4.61
N PHE A 189 -19.24 4.19 3.94
CA PHE A 189 -19.21 3.17 2.90
C PHE A 189 -19.70 1.79 3.38
N PRO A 190 -19.31 1.26 4.57
CA PRO A 190 -19.81 -0.04 5.02
C PRO A 190 -21.34 -0.09 5.09
N LYS A 191 -21.98 1.00 5.55
CA LYS A 191 -23.45 1.10 5.61
C LYS A 191 -24.06 1.02 4.21
N TYR A 192 -23.54 1.80 3.25
CA TYR A 192 -24.06 1.81 1.88
C TYR A 192 -23.78 0.49 1.16
N PHE A 193 -22.61 -0.11 1.39
CA PHE A 193 -22.25 -1.40 0.81
C PHE A 193 -23.18 -2.49 1.31
N HIS A 194 -23.42 -2.58 2.63
CA HIS A 194 -24.38 -3.51 3.21
C HIS A 194 -25.77 -3.36 2.58
N GLN A 195 -26.29 -2.12 2.46
CA GLN A 195 -27.59 -1.87 1.81
C GLN A 195 -27.64 -2.35 0.35
N ALA A 196 -26.52 -2.29 -0.37
CA ALA A 196 -26.45 -2.68 -1.78
C ALA A 196 -26.34 -4.20 -1.99
N VAL A 197 -25.69 -4.92 -1.06
CA VAL A 197 -25.51 -6.38 -1.14
C VAL A 197 -26.53 -7.16 -0.30
N ASP A 198 -27.40 -6.47 0.42
CA ASP A 198 -28.46 -7.10 1.19
C ASP A 198 -29.52 -7.69 0.25
N PHE A 199 -29.39 -8.98 -0.02
CA PHE A 199 -30.36 -9.76 -0.78
C PHE A 199 -31.65 -10.05 0.02
N SER A 200 -31.74 -9.68 1.30
CA SER A 200 -32.84 -10.07 2.17
C SER A 200 -34.09 -9.19 2.08
N THR A 201 -34.14 -8.17 1.22
CA THR A 201 -35.39 -7.44 0.94
C THR A 201 -35.50 -6.94 -0.50
N LYS A 202 -35.89 -7.82 -1.43
CA LYS A 202 -36.79 -7.47 -2.54
C LYS A 202 -37.71 -8.68 -2.80
N PRO A 203 -39.03 -8.57 -2.60
CA PRO A 203 -39.97 -9.56 -3.12
C PRO A 203 -39.96 -9.59 -4.65
#